data_AF-A0A9Q0DFN8-F1
#
_entry.id   AF-A0A9Q0DFN8-F1
#
_cell.length_a   1.000
_cell.length_b   1.000
_cell.length_c   1.000
_cell.angle_alpha   90.00
_cell.angle_beta   90.00
_cell.angle_gamma   90.00
#
_symmetry.space_group_name_H-M   'P 1'
#
loop_
_entity.id
_entity.type
_entity.pdbx_description
1 polymer ?
#
loop_
_entity_poly.entity_id
_entity_poly.type
_entity_poly.pdbx_seq_one_letter_code
_entity_poly.pdbx_strand_id
1 'polypeptide(L)'
;MLKGVVDGCIDWSVDLKRYRVLSGEPVKVKCALFYSYIRTNYTMATNAKLRLIWYKNKGDSEEPIIFSGHRLSKEDDSIWFRSAELEDNGFFTCVLR
;
A
#
# COMPACT_ATOMS: atom_id res chain seq x y z
N MET A 1 -6.71 9.33 15.48
CA MET A 1 -6.00 8.14 14.95
C MET A 1 -6.09 7.07 16.03
N LEU A 2 -6.95 6.06 15.85
CA LEU A 2 -7.10 4.98 16.82
C LEU A 2 -6.18 3.84 16.38
N LYS A 3 -5.27 3.45 17.28
CA LYS A 3 -4.33 2.35 17.07
C LYS A 3 -5.04 1.04 17.42
N GLY A 4 -5.29 0.20 16.42
CA GLY A 4 -5.78 -1.17 16.63
C GLY A 4 -4.61 -2.15 16.69
N VAL A 5 -4.73 -3.21 17.49
CA VAL A 5 -3.86 -4.39 17.33
C VAL A 5 -4.75 -5.49 16.78
N VAL A 6 -4.60 -5.80 15.50
CA VAL A 6 -5.34 -6.88 14.81
C VAL A 6 -4.33 -7.99 14.56
N ASP A 7 -4.56 -9.19 15.10
CA ASP A 7 -3.70 -10.37 14.90
C ASP A 7 -2.19 -10.11 15.08
N GLY A 8 -1.83 -9.26 16.06
CA GLY A 8 -0.44 -8.90 16.35
C GLY A 8 0.17 -7.86 15.41
N CYS A 9 -0.58 -7.34 14.43
CA CYS A 9 -0.19 -6.20 13.61
C CYS A 9 -0.69 -4.89 14.21
N ILE A 10 0.16 -3.85 14.21
CA ILE A 10 -0.25 -2.50 14.58
C ILE A 10 -0.95 -1.87 13.38
N ASP A 11 -2.25 -1.65 13.50
CA ASP A 11 -3.06 -0.97 12.50
C ASP A 11 -3.09 0.54 12.77
N TRP A 12 -2.59 1.30 11.80
CA TRP A 12 -2.58 2.76 11.78
C TRP A 12 -3.84 3.35 11.12
N SER A 13 -4.79 2.51 10.70
CA SER A 13 -5.98 2.91 9.95
C SER A 13 -5.61 3.59 8.62
N VAL A 14 -6.54 4.39 8.07
CA VAL A 14 -6.38 5.04 6.76
C VAL A 14 -5.54 6.31 6.88
N ASP A 15 -4.51 6.42 6.02
CA ASP A 15 -3.67 7.62 5.93
C ASP A 15 -4.45 8.85 5.44
N LEU A 16 -4.01 10.04 5.86
CA LEU A 16 -4.65 11.30 5.50
C LEU A 16 -4.43 11.67 4.02
N LYS A 17 -3.33 11.24 3.40
CA LYS A 17 -3.05 11.50 1.99
C LYS A 17 -3.89 10.59 1.11
N ARG A 18 -4.78 11.20 0.34
CA ARG A 18 -5.61 10.52 -0.65
C ARG A 18 -5.06 10.73 -2.05
N TYR A 19 -5.04 9.66 -2.84
CA TYR A 19 -4.69 9.70 -4.25
C TYR A 19 -5.99 9.77 -5.07
N ARG A 20 -6.13 10.80 -5.89
CA ARG A 20 -7.27 11.01 -6.81
C ARG A 20 -6.70 11.30 -8.19
N VAL A 21 -7.05 10.49 -9.17
CA VAL A 21 -6.58 10.59 -10.55
C VAL A 21 -7.73 10.26 -11.50
N LEU A 22 -7.66 10.73 -12.74
CA LEU A 22 -8.65 10.37 -13.75
C LEU A 22 -8.39 8.96 -14.27
N SER A 23 -9.44 8.29 -14.75
CA SER A 23 -9.30 6.98 -15.40
C SER A 23 -8.38 7.10 -16.62
N GLY A 24 -7.41 6.19 -16.74
CA GLY A 24 -6.37 6.20 -17.78
C GLY A 24 -5.08 6.91 -17.38
N GLU A 25 -5.07 7.72 -16.32
CA GLU A 25 -3.86 8.41 -15.88
C GLU A 25 -2.97 7.52 -15.00
N PRO A 26 -1.64 7.69 -15.05
CA PRO A 26 -0.72 6.97 -14.19
C PRO A 26 -0.77 7.51 -12.74
N VAL A 27 -0.60 6.62 -11.76
CA VAL A 27 -0.48 7.00 -10.35
C VAL A 27 0.52 6.11 -9.60
N LYS A 28 1.42 6.73 -8.84
CA LYS A 28 2.34 6.03 -7.92
C LYS A 28 1.90 6.27 -6.47
N VAL A 29 1.45 5.22 -5.81
CA VAL A 29 0.99 5.26 -4.42
C VAL A 29 2.11 4.73 -3.52
N LYS A 30 2.58 5.56 -2.58
CA LYS A 30 3.67 5.23 -1.67
C LYS A 30 3.10 4.71 -0.35
N CYS A 31 3.72 3.69 0.24
CA CYS A 31 3.31 3.17 1.54
C CYS A 31 3.48 4.23 2.64
N ALA A 32 2.41 4.51 3.37
CA ALA A 32 2.35 5.55 4.40
C ALA A 32 3.27 5.31 5.60
N LEU A 33 3.58 4.04 5.87
CA LEU A 33 4.52 3.66 6.93
C LEU A 33 5.83 4.45 6.81
N PHE A 34 6.45 4.46 5.62
CA PHE A 34 7.80 4.98 5.43
C PHE A 34 7.91 6.51 5.35
N TYR A 35 6.80 7.25 5.26
CA TYR A 35 6.84 8.72 5.24
C TYR A 35 6.11 9.38 6.40
N SER A 36 5.34 8.64 7.20
CA SER A 36 4.56 9.24 8.31
C SER A 36 4.64 8.46 9.62
N TYR A 37 4.56 7.12 9.59
CA TYR A 37 4.25 6.36 10.80
C TYR A 37 5.42 5.61 11.45
N ILE A 38 6.45 5.27 10.69
CA ILE A 38 7.67 4.64 11.22
C ILE A 38 8.91 5.46 10.86
N ARG A 39 9.98 5.32 11.66
CA ARG A 39 11.25 6.03 11.46
C ARG A 39 12.18 5.37 10.43
N THR A 40 11.94 4.10 10.14
CA THR A 40 12.75 3.29 9.21
C THR A 40 12.30 3.56 7.78
N ASN A 41 13.22 3.60 6.82
CA ASN A 41 12.88 3.65 5.39
C ASN A 41 12.79 2.24 4.76
N TYR A 42 12.36 2.15 3.50
CA TYR A 42 12.18 0.88 2.80
C TYR A 42 13.47 0.03 2.73
N THR A 43 14.59 0.65 2.37
CA THR A 43 15.88 -0.03 2.25
C THR A 43 16.33 -0.60 3.60
N MET A 44 16.21 0.18 4.67
CA MET A 44 16.56 -0.26 6.02
C MET A 44 15.67 -1.41 6.49
N ALA A 45 14.35 -1.33 6.25
CA ALA A 45 13.42 -2.40 6.60
C ALA A 45 13.74 -3.69 5.83
N THR A 46 14.05 -3.58 4.54
CA THR A 46 14.45 -4.71 3.70
C THR A 46 15.77 -5.33 4.17
N ASN A 47 16.76 -4.50 4.54
CA ASN A 47 18.03 -4.97 5.11
C ASN A 47 17.85 -5.68 6.45
N ALA A 48 16.85 -5.27 7.23
CA ALA A 48 16.42 -5.96 8.46
C ALA A 48 15.58 -7.22 8.19
N LYS A 49 15.50 -7.68 6.93
CA LYS A 49 14.76 -8.86 6.46
C LYS A 49 13.22 -8.77 6.60
N LEU A 50 12.69 -7.56 6.79
CA LEU A 50 11.25 -7.32 6.75
C LEU A 50 10.77 -7.26 5.29
N ARG A 51 9.55 -7.71 5.06
CA ARG A 51 8.89 -7.77 3.74
C ARG A 51 7.70 -6.82 3.73
N LEU A 52 7.67 -5.97 2.70
CA LEU A 52 6.51 -5.15 2.40
C LEU A 52 5.52 -5.93 1.52
N ILE A 53 4.31 -6.12 2.03
CA ILE A 53 3.19 -6.80 1.37
C ILE A 53 2.07 -5.78 1.18
N TRP A 54 1.37 -5.85 0.05
CA TRP A 54 0.24 -4.99 -0.25
C TRP A 54 -1.05 -5.80 -0.36
N TYR A 55 -2.11 -5.26 0.22
CA TYR A 55 -3.47 -5.80 0.14
C TYR A 55 -4.41 -4.76 -0.46
N LYS A 56 -5.47 -5.22 -1.12
CA LYS A 56 -6.57 -4.38 -1.60
C LYS A 56 -7.85 -4.85 -0.92
N ASN A 57 -8.66 -3.90 -0.44
CA ASN A 57 -9.96 -4.24 0.09
C ASN A 57 -10.91 -4.69 -1.04
N LYS A 58 -11.69 -5.74 -0.78
CA LYS A 58 -12.77 -6.22 -1.64
C LYS A 58 -14.00 -6.50 -0.78
N GLY A 59 -14.84 -5.48 -0.61
CA GLY A 59 -15.96 -5.56 0.33
C GLY A 59 -15.44 -5.69 1.77
N ASP A 60 -15.80 -6.80 2.44
CA ASP A 60 -15.46 -7.07 3.84
C ASP A 60 -14.12 -7.81 4.02
N SER A 61 -13.43 -8.18 2.93
CA SER A 61 -12.13 -8.88 2.99
C SER A 61 -10.98 -8.04 2.42
N GLU A 62 -9.76 -8.33 2.87
CA GLU A 62 -8.52 -7.86 2.26
C GLU A 62 -7.86 -9.01 1.51
N GLU A 63 -7.53 -8.79 0.23
CA GLU A 63 -6.83 -9.78 -0.60
C GLU A 63 -5.43 -9.29 -0.97
N PRO A 64 -4.41 -10.17 -0.97
CA PRO A 64 -3.07 -9.80 -1.38
C PRO A 64 -3.05 -9.41 -2.86
N ILE A 65 -2.33 -8.34 -3.18
CA ILE A 65 -2.21 -7.86 -4.56
C ILE A 65 -1.21 -8.74 -5.33
N ILE A 66 -1.66 -9.29 -6.46
CA ILE A 66 -0.82 -10.01 -7.40
C ILE A 66 -0.35 -9.01 -8.47
N PHE A 67 0.96 -8.72 -8.47
CA PHE A 67 1.55 -7.78 -9.41
C PHE A 67 1.83 -8.47 -10.75
N SER A 68 1.10 -8.09 -11.80
CA SER A 68 1.27 -8.60 -13.17
C SER A 68 2.29 -7.82 -14.00
N GLY A 69 2.79 -6.68 -13.49
CA GLY A 69 3.90 -5.91 -14.08
C GLY A 69 3.53 -5.02 -15.28
N HIS A 70 2.47 -5.34 -16.04
CA HIS A 70 2.05 -4.54 -17.19
C HIS A 70 1.34 -3.24 -16.79
N ARG A 71 0.25 -3.35 -16.04
CA ARG A 71 -0.56 -2.20 -15.60
C ARG A 71 -0.26 -1.79 -14.16
N LEU A 72 -0.09 -2.79 -13.30
CA LEU A 72 0.17 -2.63 -11.87
C LEU A 72 1.47 -3.36 -11.49
N SER A 73 2.44 -2.60 -11.00
CA SER A 73 3.72 -3.12 -10.52
C SER A 73 4.00 -2.67 -9.08
N LYS A 74 4.85 -3.43 -8.39
CA LYS A 74 5.47 -3.00 -7.14
C LYS A 74 6.84 -2.40 -7.48
N GLU A 75 7.08 -1.18 -7.03
CA GLU A 75 8.36 -0.49 -7.17
C GLU A 75 8.80 0.04 -5.80
N ASP A 76 9.82 -0.56 -5.20
CA ASP A 76 10.27 -0.29 -3.84
C ASP A 76 9.13 -0.34 -2.81
N ASP A 77 8.86 0.78 -2.15
CA ASP A 77 7.79 0.98 -1.18
C ASP A 77 6.47 1.46 -1.77
N SER A 78 6.35 1.42 -3.09
CA SER A 78 5.23 1.97 -3.82
C SER A 78 4.57 0.93 -4.71
N ILE A 79 3.28 1.12 -4.96
CA ILE A 79 2.58 0.49 -6.08
C ILE A 79 2.46 1.51 -7.21
N TRP A 80 2.75 1.09 -8.43
CA TRP A 80 2.71 1.92 -9.61
C TRP A 80 1.63 1.41 -10.56
N PHE A 81 0.62 2.25 -10.77
CA PHE A 81 -0.38 2.07 -11.81
C PHE A 81 0.09 2.85 -13.03
N ARG A 82 0.41 2.15 -14.12
CA ARG A 82 0.73 2.81 -15.40
C ARG A 82 -0.51 3.42 -16.05
N SER A 83 -1.67 2.86 -15.73
CA SER A 83 -3.00 3.36 -16.10
C SER A 83 -3.98 2.97 -14.99
N ALA A 84 -4.58 3.96 -14.33
CA ALA A 84 -5.59 3.75 -13.30
C ALA A 84 -6.96 3.45 -13.92
N GLU A 85 -7.68 2.46 -13.39
CA GLU A 85 -9.00 2.05 -13.85
C GLU A 85 -10.05 2.29 -12.77
N LEU A 86 -11.34 2.39 -13.15
CA LEU A 86 -12.43 2.59 -12.18
C LEU A 86 -12.51 1.45 -11.15
N GLU A 87 -12.12 0.25 -11.53
CA GLU A 87 -12.04 -0.91 -10.63
C GLU A 87 -10.94 -0.78 -9.58
N ASP A 88 -9.95 0.10 -9.78
CA ASP A 88 -8.87 0.34 -8.81
C ASP A 88 -9.32 1.16 -7.60
N ASN A 89 -10.53 1.75 -7.64
CA ASN A 89 -11.07 2.49 -6.50
C ASN A 89 -11.14 1.60 -5.24
N GLY A 90 -10.58 2.08 -4.15
CA GLY A 90 -10.57 1.38 -2.88
C GLY A 90 -9.42 1.80 -1.97
N PHE A 91 -9.27 1.04 -0.88
CA PHE A 91 -8.18 1.13 0.07
C PHE A 91 -7.09 0.11 -0.28
N PHE A 92 -5.85 0.60 -0.24
CA PHE A 92 -4.64 -0.18 -0.44
C PHE A 92 -3.86 -0.20 0.86
N THR A 93 -3.78 -1.37 1.49
CA THR A 93 -3.14 -1.56 2.79
C THR A 93 -1.70 -2.02 2.56
N CYS A 94 -0.72 -1.32 3.11
CA CYS A 94 0.67 -1.77 3.12
C CYS A 94 1.06 -2.32 4.49
N VAL A 95 1.55 -3.55 4.52
CA VAL A 95 1.92 -4.28 5.73
C VAL A 95 3.40 -4.63 5.68
N LEU A 96 4.09 -4.41 6.81
CA LEU A 96 5.51 -4.74 6.98
C LEU A 96 5.63 -5.92 7.95
N ARG A 97 6.18 -7.06 7.50
CA ARG A 97 6.32 -8.31 8.28
C ARG A 97 7.70 -8.93 8.16
#